data_AF-A0A7C5LME4-F1
#
_entry.id   AF-A0A7C5LME4-F1
#
_cell.length_a   1.000
_cell.length_b   1.000
_cell.length_c   1.000
_cell.angle_alpha   90.00
_cell.angle_beta   90.00
_cell.angle_gamma   90.00
#
_symmetry.space_group_name_H-M   'P 1'
#
loop_
_entity.id
_entity.type
_entity.pdbx_description
1 polymer ?
#
loop_
_entity_poly.entity_id
_entity_poly.type
_entity_poly.pdbx_seq_one_letter_code
_entity_poly.pdbx_strand_id
1 'polypeptide(L)'
;MIRNLAVTMILCSALAACARPVPTATVAPTPAVSPALPQATTPAPAPSATPSPTPSPMPTATATGEPQPSPAVSIAKGPLWVPPGVDTPIVIYTRAYEYARSGRPPGMDNPALGCAPFDESRPVIMLTVTLRVYNRSEQTMGDWYAYFTTPAGQHLYTCHRDVERLPALPPGHYVDVTFGAFMEGGMVRVHGYVFDRALGRSNEVEF
;
A
#
# COMPACT_ATOMS: atom_id res chain seq x y z
N MET A 1 13.04 -47.36 12.11
CA MET A 1 13.18 -46.80 13.47
C MET A 1 12.47 -45.45 13.47
N ILE A 2 11.27 -45.38 14.04
CA ILE A 2 10.42 -44.19 14.07
C ILE A 2 10.42 -43.68 15.51
N ARG A 3 10.92 -42.45 15.74
CA ARG A 3 10.86 -41.80 17.04
C ARG A 3 9.68 -40.82 17.04
N ASN A 4 8.63 -41.19 17.75
CA ASN A 4 7.54 -40.31 18.16
C ASN A 4 8.08 -39.29 19.16
N LEU A 5 8.08 -38.00 18.79
CA LEU A 5 8.17 -36.92 19.77
C LEU A 5 6.75 -36.44 20.08
N ALA A 6 6.26 -36.81 21.27
CA ALA A 6 5.12 -36.16 21.90
C ALA A 6 5.57 -34.80 22.44
N VAL A 7 5.03 -33.71 21.91
CA VAL A 7 5.21 -32.36 22.47
C VAL A 7 4.02 -32.08 23.37
N THR A 8 4.33 -32.02 24.66
CA THR A 8 3.43 -31.66 25.77
C THR A 8 2.91 -30.23 25.58
N MET A 9 1.61 -30.10 25.38
CA MET A 9 0.88 -28.83 25.47
C MET A 9 0.91 -28.36 26.95
N ILE A 10 1.59 -27.25 27.23
CA ILE A 10 1.48 -26.55 28.51
C ILE A 10 0.29 -25.60 28.41
N LEU A 11 -0.78 -26.01 29.08
CA LEU A 11 -1.99 -25.25 29.35
C LEU A 11 -1.66 -24.15 30.37
N CYS A 12 -1.67 -22.87 29.95
CA CYS A 12 -1.59 -21.75 30.87
C CYS A 12 -3.00 -21.21 31.12
N SER A 13 -3.61 -21.69 32.20
CA SER A 13 -4.88 -21.20 32.72
C SER A 13 -4.66 -20.04 33.70
N ALA A 14 -5.60 -19.09 33.65
CA ALA A 14 -5.94 -18.08 34.65
C ALA A 14 -5.00 -16.86 34.78
N LEU A 15 -5.58 -15.68 34.54
CA LEU A 15 -5.89 -14.72 35.61
C LEU A 15 -6.84 -13.64 35.09
N ALA A 16 -8.07 -13.70 35.56
CA ALA A 16 -9.05 -12.64 35.47
C ALA A 16 -8.56 -11.43 36.28
N ALA A 17 -8.24 -10.33 35.59
CA ALA A 17 -7.96 -9.04 36.22
C ALA A 17 -9.20 -8.15 36.11
N CYS A 18 -9.68 -7.72 37.27
CA CYS A 18 -10.81 -6.84 37.52
C CYS A 18 -10.80 -5.58 36.62
N ALA A 19 -11.78 -5.45 35.73
CA ALA A 19 -12.11 -4.15 35.15
C ALA A 19 -12.95 -3.36 36.16
N ARG A 20 -12.36 -2.32 36.76
CA ARG A 20 -13.10 -1.28 37.51
C ARG A 20 -13.96 -0.48 36.52
N PRO A 21 -15.25 -0.22 36.80
CA PRO A 21 -16.03 0.70 35.99
C PRO A 21 -15.46 2.12 36.14
N VAL A 22 -15.08 2.73 35.02
CA VAL A 22 -14.70 4.14 34.95
C VAL A 22 -15.99 4.97 35.01
N PRO A 23 -16.11 5.95 35.92
CA PRO A 23 -17.30 6.79 36.01
C PRO A 23 -17.45 7.63 34.72
N THR A 24 -18.60 7.47 34.06
CA THR A 24 -19.00 8.28 32.92
C THR A 24 -19.34 9.69 33.40
N ALA A 25 -18.48 10.66 33.11
CA ALA A 25 -18.79 12.07 33.34
C ALA A 25 -19.94 12.49 32.41
N THR A 26 -21.10 12.77 33.00
CA THR A 26 -22.24 13.37 32.30
C THR A 26 -21.91 14.84 32.06
N VAL A 27 -21.54 15.18 30.83
CA VAL A 27 -21.28 16.57 30.42
C VAL A 27 -22.64 17.27 30.28
N ALA A 28 -22.85 18.32 31.07
CA ALA A 28 -24.02 19.18 31.00
C ALA A 28 -24.13 19.86 29.62
N PRO A 29 -25.34 20.04 29.06
CA PRO A 29 -25.52 20.68 27.76
C PRO A 29 -25.05 22.14 27.82
N THR A 30 -24.10 22.48 26.94
CA THR A 30 -23.63 23.85 26.73
C THR A 30 -24.78 24.70 26.15
N PRO A 31 -25.02 25.93 26.65
CA PRO A 31 -26.06 26.80 26.12
C PRO A 31 -25.82 27.13 24.65
N ALA A 32 -26.89 27.03 23.85
CA ALA A 32 -26.88 27.36 22.43
C ALA A 32 -26.59 28.85 22.23
N VAL A 33 -25.43 29.16 21.63
CA VAL A 33 -25.08 30.51 21.22
C VAL A 33 -25.90 30.87 19.98
N SER A 34 -26.67 31.95 20.07
CA SER A 34 -27.47 32.49 18.98
C SER A 34 -26.54 32.97 17.84
N PRO A 35 -26.76 32.55 16.58
CA PRO A 35 -25.90 32.96 15.47
C PRO A 35 -26.09 34.46 15.18
N ALA A 36 -24.99 35.22 15.27
CA ALA A 36 -24.95 36.61 14.85
C ALA A 36 -25.15 36.70 13.33
N LEU A 37 -26.06 37.60 12.90
CA LEU A 37 -26.32 37.92 11.50
C LEU A 37 -25.02 38.36 10.80
N PRO A 38 -24.72 37.86 9.59
CA PRO A 38 -23.55 38.29 8.84
C PRO A 38 -23.71 39.76 8.41
N GLN A 39 -22.78 40.60 8.85
CA GLN A 39 -22.67 41.98 8.38
C GLN A 39 -22.26 41.96 6.90
N ALA A 40 -23.02 42.70 6.08
CA ALA A 40 -22.74 42.88 4.67
C ALA A 40 -21.39 43.60 4.50
N THR A 41 -20.39 42.89 4.00
CA THR A 41 -19.10 43.47 3.64
C THR A 41 -19.22 44.13 2.26
N THR A 42 -18.93 45.43 2.22
CA THR A 42 -18.80 46.20 0.98
C THR A 42 -17.71 45.55 0.10
N PRO A 43 -17.99 45.22 -1.18
CA PRO A 43 -17.00 44.59 -2.04
C PRO A 43 -15.82 45.53 -2.28
N ALA A 44 -14.61 45.03 -1.98
CA ALA A 44 -13.37 45.72 -2.27
C ALA A 44 -13.20 45.88 -3.80
N PRO A 45 -12.61 46.99 -4.28
CA PRO A 45 -12.39 47.23 -5.70
C PRO A 45 -11.55 46.11 -6.32
N ALA A 46 -12.00 45.62 -7.48
CA ALA A 46 -11.31 44.56 -8.21
C ALA A 46 -9.90 45.01 -8.61
N PRO A 47 -8.86 44.16 -8.41
CA PRO A 47 -7.52 44.49 -8.84
C PRO A 47 -7.48 44.63 -10.38
N SER A 48 -6.89 45.73 -10.85
CA SER A 48 -6.60 45.94 -12.26
C SER A 48 -5.72 44.82 -12.77
N ALA A 49 -6.15 44.16 -13.84
CA ALA A 49 -5.42 43.04 -14.44
C ALA A 49 -4.02 43.49 -14.87
N THR A 50 -3.00 42.94 -14.21
CA THR A 50 -1.61 43.07 -14.63
C THR A 50 -1.45 42.37 -15.98
N PRO A 51 -0.81 42.97 -16.98
CA PRO A 51 -0.60 42.34 -18.28
C PRO A 51 0.15 41.02 -18.10
N SER A 52 -0.43 39.94 -18.63
CA SER A 52 0.19 38.61 -18.63
C SER A 52 1.50 38.69 -19.42
N PRO A 53 2.64 38.23 -18.87
CA PRO A 53 3.86 38.15 -19.65
C PRO A 53 3.63 37.21 -20.84
N THR A 54 4.03 37.66 -22.03
CA THR A 54 4.08 36.83 -23.23
C THR A 54 4.94 35.60 -22.92
N PRO A 55 4.45 34.36 -23.14
CA PRO A 55 5.24 33.17 -22.87
C PRO A 55 6.50 33.20 -23.72
N SER A 56 7.65 33.14 -23.05
CA SER A 56 8.94 32.94 -23.70
C SER A 56 8.92 31.56 -24.38
N PRO A 57 9.45 31.41 -25.61
CA PRO A 57 9.46 30.12 -26.29
C PRO A 57 10.15 29.08 -25.40
N MET A 58 9.40 28.03 -25.09
CA MET A 58 9.92 26.88 -24.35
C MET A 58 11.10 26.31 -25.14
N PRO A 59 12.28 26.11 -24.53
CA PRO A 59 13.39 25.47 -25.21
C PRO A 59 12.94 24.09 -25.68
N THR A 60 12.95 23.88 -27.00
CA THR A 60 12.72 22.58 -27.60
C THR A 60 13.78 21.63 -27.04
N ALA A 61 13.35 20.71 -26.18
CA ALA A 61 14.23 19.65 -25.70
C ALA A 61 14.67 18.83 -26.91
N THR A 62 15.95 18.96 -27.28
CA THR A 62 16.59 18.05 -28.22
C THR A 62 16.51 16.65 -27.62
N ALA A 63 15.65 15.80 -28.20
CA ALA A 63 15.49 14.41 -27.81
C ALA A 63 16.86 13.71 -27.93
N THR A 64 17.54 13.59 -26.80
CA THR A 64 18.83 12.93 -26.71
C THR A 64 18.56 11.47 -26.40
N GLY A 65 18.68 10.64 -27.42
CA GLY A 65 18.64 9.18 -27.31
C GLY A 65 17.23 8.60 -27.23
N GLU A 66 16.91 7.75 -28.20
CA GLU A 66 15.85 6.76 -28.04
C GLU A 66 16.10 6.01 -26.71
N PRO A 67 15.14 6.01 -25.76
CA PRO A 67 15.33 5.32 -24.49
C PRO A 67 15.62 3.86 -24.79
N GLN A 68 16.86 3.44 -24.52
CA GLN A 68 17.29 2.06 -24.71
C GLN A 68 16.29 1.17 -23.97
N PRO A 69 15.56 0.27 -24.67
CA PRO A 69 14.53 -0.54 -24.04
C PRO A 69 15.18 -1.28 -22.88
N SER A 70 14.68 -0.99 -21.68
CA SER A 70 15.11 -1.70 -20.48
C SER A 70 14.84 -3.17 -20.75
N PRO A 71 15.83 -4.07 -20.60
CA PRO A 71 15.63 -5.48 -20.89
C PRO A 71 14.46 -5.97 -20.05
N ALA A 72 13.37 -6.37 -20.72
CA ALA A 72 12.21 -6.95 -20.07
C ALA A 72 12.65 -8.28 -19.46
N VAL A 73 12.97 -8.28 -18.18
CA VAL A 73 13.30 -9.50 -17.45
C VAL A 73 11.98 -10.20 -17.13
N SER A 74 11.48 -10.97 -18.11
CA SER A 74 10.33 -11.86 -17.93
C SER A 74 10.76 -13.06 -17.09
N ILE A 75 10.71 -12.96 -15.76
CA ILE A 75 11.00 -14.11 -14.91
C ILE A 75 9.80 -15.05 -14.89
N ALA A 76 10.08 -16.33 -15.17
CA ALA A 76 9.13 -17.41 -15.23
C ALA A 76 8.29 -17.51 -13.94
N LYS A 77 7.02 -17.92 -14.09
CA LYS A 77 6.15 -18.37 -12.98
C LYS A 77 6.92 -19.35 -12.09
N GLY A 78 7.37 -18.89 -10.93
CA GLY A 78 7.94 -19.78 -9.91
C GLY A 78 6.86 -20.73 -9.38
N PRO A 79 7.21 -21.98 -9.04
CA PRO A 79 6.28 -22.90 -8.41
C PRO A 79 5.84 -22.37 -7.04
N LEU A 80 4.55 -22.49 -6.77
CA LEU A 80 3.88 -22.16 -5.52
C LEU A 80 4.53 -22.90 -4.34
N TRP A 81 5.12 -22.17 -3.39
CA TRP A 81 5.44 -22.75 -2.09
C TRP A 81 4.32 -22.44 -1.11
N VAL A 82 3.37 -23.37 -0.97
CA VAL A 82 2.48 -23.42 0.19
C VAL A 82 3.05 -24.49 1.11
N PRO A 83 3.49 -24.17 2.34
CA PRO A 83 3.93 -25.20 3.26
C PRO A 83 2.76 -26.17 3.50
N PRO A 84 2.95 -27.48 3.23
CA PRO A 84 1.89 -28.46 3.39
C PRO A 84 1.45 -28.53 4.87
N GLY A 85 0.14 -28.54 5.10
CA GLY A 85 -0.44 -28.66 6.44
C GLY A 85 -0.68 -27.35 7.19
N VAL A 86 -0.35 -26.18 6.61
CA VAL A 86 -0.73 -24.89 7.18
C VAL A 86 -2.06 -24.45 6.56
N ASP A 87 -3.11 -24.44 7.38
CA ASP A 87 -4.39 -23.84 7.00
C ASP A 87 -4.28 -22.31 7.04
N THR A 88 -3.75 -21.74 5.95
CA THR A 88 -3.58 -20.29 5.81
C THR A 88 -4.87 -19.67 5.25
N PRO A 89 -5.48 -18.71 5.97
CA PRO A 89 -6.74 -18.09 5.53
C PRO A 89 -6.59 -17.20 4.29
N ILE A 90 -5.36 -16.80 3.95
CA ILE A 90 -5.05 -15.98 2.78
C ILE A 90 -4.00 -16.75 1.98
N VAL A 91 -4.15 -16.83 0.66
CA VAL A 91 -3.11 -17.41 -0.22
C VAL A 91 -2.76 -16.39 -1.28
N ILE A 92 -1.47 -16.20 -1.51
CA ILE A 92 -0.94 -15.21 -2.45
C ILE A 92 -0.18 -15.96 -3.54
N TYR A 93 -0.40 -15.57 -4.79
CA TYR A 93 0.34 -16.10 -5.94
C TYR A 93 0.92 -14.96 -6.76
N THR A 94 2.20 -15.07 -7.11
CA THR A 94 2.80 -14.18 -8.10
C THR A 94 2.35 -14.60 -9.50
N ARG A 95 1.64 -13.70 -10.18
CA ARG A 95 1.19 -13.93 -11.57
C ARG A 95 2.25 -13.47 -12.57
N ALA A 96 2.82 -12.31 -12.32
CA ALA A 96 3.86 -11.67 -13.12
C ALA A 96 4.62 -10.67 -12.25
N TYR A 97 5.89 -10.46 -12.56
CA TYR A 97 6.63 -9.33 -12.03
C TYR A 97 7.73 -8.89 -13.00
N GLU A 98 8.10 -7.62 -12.93
CA GLU A 98 9.11 -6.99 -13.78
C GLU A 98 9.80 -5.87 -13.01
N TYR A 99 11.11 -5.75 -13.19
CA TYR A 99 11.89 -4.60 -12.72
C TYR A 99 12.13 -3.64 -13.88
N ALA A 100 11.84 -2.36 -13.66
CA ALA A 100 12.11 -1.29 -14.63
C ALA A 100 12.69 -0.06 -13.92
N ARG A 101 13.37 0.80 -14.67
CA ARG A 101 13.64 2.17 -14.20
C ARG A 101 12.36 3.00 -14.36
N SER A 102 12.09 3.85 -13.38
CA SER A 102 10.94 4.75 -13.39
C SER A 102 11.30 6.05 -12.68
N GLY A 103 10.60 7.15 -12.97
CA GLY A 103 10.69 8.35 -12.16
C GLY A 103 10.31 8.09 -10.70
N ARG A 104 10.83 8.90 -9.78
CA ARG A 104 10.53 8.77 -8.35
C ARG A 104 9.11 9.26 -8.08
N PRO A 105 8.24 8.45 -7.46
CA PRO A 105 6.94 8.95 -7.02
C PRO A 105 7.13 9.95 -5.87
N PRO A 106 6.38 11.06 -5.84
CA PRO A 106 6.52 12.09 -4.81
C PRO A 106 6.19 11.57 -3.40
N GLY A 107 5.37 10.51 -3.32
CA GLY A 107 5.06 9.81 -2.10
C GLY A 107 6.26 9.21 -1.35
N MET A 108 7.38 8.95 -2.04
CA MET A 108 8.62 8.52 -1.38
C MET A 108 9.24 9.61 -0.51
N ASP A 109 9.05 10.89 -0.86
CA ASP A 109 9.56 12.02 -0.08
C ASP A 109 8.50 12.55 0.89
N ASN A 110 7.23 12.49 0.49
CA ASN A 110 6.10 12.91 1.30
C ASN A 110 4.89 11.97 1.07
N PRO A 111 4.59 11.04 2.00
CA PRO A 111 3.50 10.08 1.87
C PRO A 111 2.12 10.69 1.61
N ALA A 112 1.89 11.95 2.01
CA ALA A 112 0.62 12.66 1.77
C ALA A 112 0.37 12.93 0.27
N LEU A 113 1.40 12.88 -0.57
CA LEU A 113 1.28 13.08 -2.02
C LEU A 113 0.90 11.81 -2.76
N GLY A 114 0.91 10.64 -2.10
CA GLY A 114 0.47 9.39 -2.70
C GLY A 114 1.20 9.03 -4.00
N CYS A 115 0.48 8.41 -4.92
CA CYS A 115 0.99 7.94 -6.21
C CYS A 115 0.78 8.98 -7.33
N ALA A 116 1.11 10.24 -7.04
CA ALA A 116 1.06 11.34 -8.00
C ALA A 116 2.08 11.16 -9.16
N PRO A 117 2.02 12.01 -10.22
CA PRO A 117 2.93 11.92 -11.36
C PRO A 117 4.40 11.84 -10.96
N PHE A 118 5.16 10.99 -11.65
CA PHE A 118 6.52 10.65 -11.27
C PHE A 118 7.51 11.75 -11.67
N ASP A 119 8.52 11.93 -10.80
CA ASP A 119 9.65 12.81 -11.05
C ASP A 119 10.73 12.05 -11.84
N GLU A 120 10.68 12.19 -13.16
CA GLU A 120 11.62 11.55 -14.10
C GLU A 120 13.08 12.02 -13.92
N SER A 121 13.32 13.14 -13.22
CA SER A 121 14.68 13.64 -12.97
C SER A 121 15.41 12.85 -11.88
N ARG A 122 14.68 12.09 -11.06
CA ARG A 122 15.19 11.26 -9.98
C ARG A 122 14.81 9.80 -10.21
N PRO A 123 15.52 9.05 -11.06
CA PRO A 123 15.14 7.69 -11.38
C PRO A 123 15.32 6.75 -10.19
N VAL A 124 14.36 5.86 -10.00
CA VAL A 124 14.36 4.75 -9.04
C VAL A 124 14.15 3.43 -9.77
N ILE A 125 14.35 2.32 -9.07
CA ILE A 125 13.93 1.00 -9.56
C ILE A 125 12.50 0.77 -9.11
N MET A 126 11.63 0.39 -10.06
CA MET A 126 10.25 0.01 -9.82
C MET A 126 10.10 -1.49 -10.08
N LEU A 127 9.67 -2.22 -9.06
CA LEU A 127 9.14 -3.58 -9.17
C LEU A 127 7.65 -3.49 -9.47
N THR A 128 7.24 -3.79 -10.70
CA THR A 128 5.83 -4.00 -11.03
C THR A 128 5.50 -5.45 -10.76
N VAL A 129 4.52 -5.73 -9.89
CA VAL A 129 4.16 -7.08 -9.47
C VAL A 129 2.65 -7.26 -9.49
N THR A 130 2.17 -8.33 -10.12
CA THR A 130 0.76 -8.72 -10.10
C THR A 130 0.56 -9.91 -9.17
N LEU A 131 -0.18 -9.69 -8.09
CA LEU A 131 -0.52 -10.69 -7.09
C LEU A 131 -1.95 -11.18 -7.31
N ARG A 132 -2.13 -12.50 -7.33
CA ARG A 132 -3.43 -13.12 -7.13
C ARG A 132 -3.60 -13.39 -5.64
N VAL A 133 -4.58 -12.75 -5.02
CA VAL A 133 -4.91 -12.94 -3.60
C VAL A 133 -6.18 -13.76 -3.53
N TYR A 134 -6.13 -14.90 -2.85
CA TYR A 134 -7.26 -15.79 -2.63
C TYR A 134 -7.65 -15.78 -1.15
N ASN A 135 -8.93 -15.56 -0.87
CA ASN A 135 -9.47 -15.63 0.47
C ASN A 135 -9.97 -17.05 0.76
N ARG A 136 -9.21 -17.80 1.58
CA ARG A 136 -9.60 -19.13 2.08
C ARG A 136 -10.30 -19.09 3.44
N SER A 137 -10.41 -17.92 4.05
CA SER A 137 -11.10 -17.77 5.33
C SER A 137 -12.61 -17.90 5.18
N GLU A 138 -13.30 -18.07 6.31
CA GLU A 138 -14.76 -18.12 6.38
C GLU A 138 -15.42 -16.72 6.37
N GLN A 139 -14.62 -15.65 6.38
CA GLN A 139 -15.10 -14.26 6.42
C GLN A 139 -14.64 -13.45 5.21
N THR A 140 -15.35 -12.37 4.88
CA THR A 140 -14.94 -11.44 3.83
C THR A 140 -13.74 -10.61 4.28
N MET A 141 -12.69 -10.52 3.45
CA MET A 141 -11.58 -9.58 3.65
C MET A 141 -12.00 -8.20 3.15
N GLY A 142 -12.44 -7.32 4.05
CA GLY A 142 -12.97 -5.99 3.71
C GLY A 142 -11.97 -4.84 3.90
N ASP A 143 -10.89 -5.08 4.63
CA ASP A 143 -9.87 -4.08 4.96
C ASP A 143 -8.49 -4.77 4.96
N TRP A 144 -8.00 -5.06 3.76
CA TRP A 144 -6.73 -5.72 3.54
C TRP A 144 -5.80 -4.83 2.71
N TYR A 145 -4.50 -5.01 2.90
CA TYR A 145 -3.47 -4.28 2.18
C TYR A 145 -2.27 -5.17 1.88
N ALA A 146 -1.48 -4.76 0.89
CA ALA A 146 -0.19 -5.36 0.60
C ALA A 146 0.93 -4.39 0.98
N TYR A 147 2.05 -4.91 1.48
CA TYR A 147 3.28 -4.14 1.67
C TYR A 147 4.48 -4.97 1.26
N PHE A 148 5.56 -4.29 0.87
CA PHE A 148 6.76 -4.92 0.34
C PHE A 148 7.98 -4.48 1.14
N THR A 149 8.91 -5.39 1.40
CA THR A 149 10.15 -5.11 2.13
C THR A 149 11.37 -5.69 1.44
N THR A 150 12.53 -5.09 1.67
CA THR A 150 13.82 -5.70 1.31
C THR A 150 14.24 -6.75 2.35
N PRO A 151 15.26 -7.60 2.09
CA PRO A 151 15.80 -8.54 3.07
C PRO A 151 16.39 -7.85 4.32
N ALA A 152 16.74 -6.57 4.20
CA ALA A 152 17.18 -5.74 5.32
C ALA A 152 16.01 -5.21 6.18
N GLY A 153 14.76 -5.55 5.84
CA GLY A 153 13.56 -5.09 6.53
C GLY A 153 13.11 -3.69 6.16
N GLN A 154 13.70 -3.07 5.12
CA GLN A 154 13.27 -1.74 4.68
C GLN A 154 11.94 -1.84 3.95
N HIS A 155 10.94 -1.08 4.39
CA HIS A 155 9.67 -0.94 3.69
C HIS A 155 9.84 -0.18 2.37
N LEU A 156 9.30 -0.75 1.30
CA LEU A 156 9.25 -0.12 -0.01
C LEU A 156 7.99 0.73 -0.14
N TYR A 157 8.14 1.91 -0.74
CA TYR A 157 6.99 2.71 -1.12
C TYR A 157 6.20 1.97 -2.18
N THR A 158 4.88 1.83 -2.00
CA THR A 158 4.05 0.96 -2.84
C THR A 158 2.85 1.72 -3.36
N CYS A 159 2.60 1.59 -4.65
CA CYS A 159 1.41 2.09 -5.34
C CYS A 159 0.63 0.92 -5.93
N HIS A 160 -0.71 0.93 -5.85
CA HIS A 160 -1.53 0.01 -6.62
C HIS A 160 -2.02 0.69 -7.90
N ARG A 161 -2.07 -0.06 -9.00
CA ARG A 161 -2.64 0.40 -10.27
C ARG A 161 -4.13 0.13 -10.32
N ASP A 162 -4.86 1.02 -10.99
CA ASP A 162 -6.26 0.85 -11.43
C ASP A 162 -7.32 0.74 -10.33
N VAL A 163 -6.92 0.77 -9.06
CA VAL A 163 -7.83 0.80 -7.92
C VAL A 163 -7.47 1.95 -7.01
N GLU A 164 -8.46 2.67 -6.49
CA GLU A 164 -8.25 3.64 -5.41
C GLU A 164 -8.21 2.95 -4.04
N ARG A 165 -8.95 1.85 -3.93
CA ARG A 165 -9.05 1.00 -2.75
C ARG A 165 -9.11 -0.46 -3.17
N LEU A 166 -8.45 -1.33 -2.41
CA LEU A 166 -8.50 -2.76 -2.64
C LEU A 166 -9.93 -3.29 -2.45
N PRO A 167 -10.45 -4.10 -3.38
CA PRO A 167 -11.83 -4.56 -3.32
C PRO A 167 -12.02 -5.54 -2.17
N ALA A 168 -13.22 -5.53 -1.59
CA ALA A 168 -13.59 -6.57 -0.62
C ALA A 168 -13.53 -7.94 -1.29
N LEU A 169 -12.96 -8.93 -0.61
CA LEU A 169 -12.74 -10.27 -1.15
C LEU A 169 -13.54 -11.31 -0.35
N PRO A 170 -14.66 -11.83 -0.89
CA PRO A 170 -15.49 -12.83 -0.22
C PRO A 170 -14.78 -14.18 0.01
N PRO A 171 -15.26 -15.02 0.94
CA PRO A 171 -14.77 -16.40 1.10
C PRO A 171 -14.76 -17.18 -0.23
N GLY A 172 -13.67 -17.90 -0.48
CA GLY A 172 -13.48 -18.73 -1.68
C GLY A 172 -13.27 -17.95 -2.98
N HIS A 173 -13.12 -16.62 -2.93
CA HIS A 173 -12.88 -15.79 -4.11
C HIS A 173 -11.42 -15.36 -4.21
N TYR A 174 -11.03 -14.91 -5.40
CA TYR A 174 -9.72 -14.29 -5.64
C TYR A 174 -9.82 -12.98 -6.40
N VAL A 175 -8.78 -12.18 -6.29
CA VAL A 175 -8.57 -10.95 -7.06
C VAL A 175 -7.12 -10.88 -7.54
N ASP A 176 -6.92 -10.38 -8.75
CA ASP A 176 -5.59 -10.04 -9.27
C ASP A 176 -5.38 -8.53 -9.08
N VAL A 177 -4.31 -8.14 -8.38
CA VAL A 177 -3.96 -6.74 -8.12
C VAL A 177 -2.51 -6.48 -8.53
N THR A 178 -2.29 -5.41 -9.28
CA THR A 178 -0.95 -4.99 -9.71
C THR A 178 -0.45 -3.84 -8.83
N PHE A 179 0.74 -4.03 -8.27
CA PHE A 179 1.46 -3.07 -7.45
C PHE A 179 2.74 -2.60 -8.16
N GLY A 180 3.11 -1.34 -7.94
CA GLY A 180 4.46 -0.83 -8.18
C GLY A 180 5.13 -0.57 -6.84
N ALA A 181 6.21 -1.30 -6.55
CA ALA A 181 7.06 -1.08 -5.37
C ALA A 181 8.35 -0.38 -5.80
N PHE A 182 8.68 0.74 -5.14
CA PHE A 182 9.78 1.62 -5.53
C PHE A 182 10.94 1.52 -4.55
N MET A 183 12.15 1.39 -5.09
CA MET A 183 13.39 1.22 -4.32
C MET A 183 14.51 2.12 -4.86
N GLU A 184 15.28 2.68 -3.93
CA GLU A 184 16.49 3.43 -4.25
C GLU A 184 17.68 2.49 -4.44
N GLY A 185 18.60 2.85 -5.33
CA GLY A 185 19.81 2.08 -5.59
C GLY A 185 19.64 1.00 -6.65
N GLY A 186 19.93 -0.25 -6.30
CA GLY A 186 19.95 -1.38 -7.22
C GLY A 186 18.74 -2.31 -7.09
N MET A 187 18.62 -3.25 -8.02
CA MET A 187 17.66 -4.35 -7.90
C MET A 187 18.04 -5.23 -6.70
N VAL A 188 17.09 -5.43 -5.80
CA VAL A 188 17.23 -6.32 -4.64
C VAL A 188 16.07 -7.31 -4.64
N ARG A 189 16.24 -8.44 -3.94
CA ARG A 189 15.10 -9.32 -3.64
C ARG A 189 14.04 -8.56 -2.86
N VAL A 190 12.78 -8.91 -3.05
CA VAL A 190 11.67 -8.27 -2.34
C VAL A 190 10.78 -9.31 -1.72
N HIS A 191 10.37 -9.07 -0.47
CA HIS A 191 9.34 -9.85 0.21
C HIS A 191 8.03 -9.06 0.17
N GLY A 192 6.97 -9.63 -0.38
CA GLY A 192 5.63 -9.08 -0.39
C GLY A 192 4.75 -9.77 0.64
N TYR A 193 3.95 -8.98 1.35
CA TYR A 193 3.03 -9.45 2.36
C TYR A 193 1.63 -8.96 2.03
N VAL A 194 0.62 -9.81 2.23
CA VAL A 194 -0.79 -9.39 2.24
C VAL A 194 -1.33 -9.59 3.65
N PHE A 195 -1.90 -8.54 4.21
CA PHE A 195 -2.47 -8.51 5.56
C PHE A 195 -3.94 -8.10 5.50
N ASP A 196 -4.80 -8.86 6.17
CA ASP A 196 -6.19 -8.45 6.42
C ASP A 196 -6.34 -8.04 7.88
N ARG A 197 -6.87 -6.82 8.10
CA ARG A 197 -6.96 -6.22 9.43
C ARG A 197 -7.93 -6.96 10.35
N ALA A 198 -9.00 -7.53 9.80
CA ALA A 198 -9.99 -8.27 10.58
C ALA A 198 -9.49 -9.66 10.98
N LEU A 199 -8.73 -10.34 10.11
CA LEU A 199 -8.12 -11.64 10.38
C LEU A 199 -6.88 -11.53 11.27
N GLY A 200 -6.20 -10.37 11.29
CA GLY A 200 -4.96 -10.18 12.04
C GLY A 200 -3.83 -11.11 11.59
N ARG A 201 -3.86 -11.58 10.34
CA ARG A 201 -2.92 -12.56 9.77
C ARG A 201 -2.37 -12.05 8.45
N SER A 202 -1.14 -12.45 8.14
CA SER A 202 -0.47 -12.21 6.86
C SER A 202 0.03 -13.49 6.22
N ASN A 203 0.26 -13.44 4.92
CA ASN A 203 1.10 -14.41 4.20
C ASN A 203 2.18 -13.67 3.41
N GLU A 204 3.28 -14.38 3.12
CA GLU A 204 4.48 -13.86 2.48
C GLU A 204 4.69 -14.48 1.09
N VAL A 205 5.31 -13.72 0.19
CA VAL A 205 5.79 -14.15 -1.12
C VAL A 205 7.13 -13.44 -1.44
N GLU A 206 8.09 -14.11 -2.05
CA GLU A 206 9.41 -13.56 -2.43
C GLU A 206 9.48 -13.32 -3.96
N PHE A 207 10.17 -12.24 -4.37
CA PHE A 207 10.43 -11.83 -5.76
C PHE A 207 11.91 -11.55 -6.03
#